data_AF-A0A3C1H9L0-F1
#
_entry.id   AF-A0A3C1H9L0-F1
#
_cell.length_a   1.000
_cell.length_b   1.000
_cell.length_c   1.000
_cell.angle_alpha   90.00
_cell.angle_beta   90.00
_cell.angle_gamma   90.00
#
_symmetry.space_group_name_H-M   'P 1'
#
loop_
_entity.id
_entity.type
_entity.pdbx_description
1 polymer ?
#
loop_
_entity_poly.entity_id
_entity_poly.type
_entity_poly.pdbx_seq_one_letter_code
_entity_poly.pdbx_strand_id
1 'polypeptide(L)'
;MPSRKAPHAEDPTSRLCQVCAICCDGTLFHAVELQPGDSPDRLRALGLPLRRRPSGRGTRFAQPCAALDGCLCTLYKDRPAYCRRFDCALLASVRGGRLS
;
A
#
# COMPACT_ATOMS: atom_id res chain seq x y z
N MET A 1 23.73 2.31 -22.35
CA MET A 1 22.88 3.19 -21.50
C MET A 1 21.43 2.84 -21.79
N PRO A 2 20.75 1.96 -21.03
CA PRO A 2 19.37 1.63 -21.37
C PRO A 2 18.45 2.82 -21.11
N SER A 3 17.68 3.11 -22.15
CA SER A 3 16.64 4.11 -22.32
C SER A 3 15.89 4.50 -21.04
N ARG A 4 15.94 5.78 -20.65
CA ARG A 4 14.98 6.39 -19.71
C ARG A 4 13.61 6.37 -20.38
N LYS A 5 12.78 5.37 -20.08
CA LYS A 5 11.34 5.45 -20.35
C LYS A 5 10.80 6.65 -19.57
N ALA A 6 10.11 7.55 -20.27
CA ALA A 6 9.35 8.62 -19.64
C ALA A 6 8.40 8.01 -18.59
N PRO A 7 8.29 8.58 -17.38
CA PRO A 7 7.33 8.09 -16.42
C PRO A 7 5.95 8.27 -17.05
N HIS A 8 5.21 7.17 -17.18
CA HIS A 8 3.76 7.24 -17.31
C HIS A 8 3.28 8.29 -16.31
N ALA A 9 2.49 9.29 -16.73
CA ALA A 9 2.00 10.34 -15.87
C ALA A 9 1.37 9.72 -14.61
N GLU A 10 2.14 9.63 -13.53
CA GLU A 10 1.69 9.07 -12.27
C GLU A 10 0.82 10.15 -11.64
N ASP A 11 -0.45 9.83 -11.43
CA ASP A 11 -1.35 10.63 -10.62
C ASP A 11 -0.61 11.08 -9.34
N PRO A 12 -0.59 12.39 -9.01
CA PRO A 12 0.22 12.91 -7.90
C PRO A 12 -0.14 12.24 -6.56
N THR A 13 -1.39 11.78 -6.43
CA THR A 13 -1.85 11.04 -5.25
C THR A 13 -1.23 9.64 -5.16
N SER A 14 -1.00 9.01 -6.32
CA SER A 14 -0.30 7.74 -6.45
C SER A 14 1.20 7.88 -6.23
N ARG A 15 1.79 8.96 -6.74
CA ARG A 15 3.19 9.28 -6.50
C ARG A 15 3.46 9.51 -5.01
N LEU A 16 2.58 10.26 -4.34
CA LEU A 16 2.69 10.56 -2.91
C LEU A 16 2.87 9.29 -2.07
N CYS A 17 1.99 8.30 -2.24
CA CYS A 17 2.06 7.08 -1.43
C CYS A 17 3.36 6.28 -1.68
N GLN A 18 3.87 6.31 -2.91
CA GLN A 18 5.10 5.61 -3.33
C GLN A 18 6.39 6.33 -2.91
N VAL A 19 6.29 7.53 -2.34
CA VAL A 19 7.44 8.25 -1.75
C VAL A 19 7.32 8.42 -0.24
N CYS A 20 6.10 8.52 0.29
CA CYS A 20 5.86 8.79 1.70
C CYS A 20 5.96 7.54 2.58
N ALA A 21 5.46 6.39 2.11
CA ALA A 21 5.52 5.07 2.77
C ALA A 21 5.02 4.94 4.23
N ILE A 22 4.60 6.02 4.91
CA ILE A 22 4.27 6.03 6.34
C ILE A 22 3.10 5.12 6.75
N CYS A 23 2.25 4.75 5.79
CA CYS A 23 1.18 3.78 5.99
C CYS A 23 1.60 2.32 5.69
N CYS A 24 2.82 2.11 5.16
CA CYS A 24 3.43 0.83 4.80
C CYS A 24 4.69 0.48 5.63
N ASP A 25 5.27 1.43 6.36
CA ASP A 25 6.51 1.26 7.12
C ASP A 25 6.27 0.82 8.58
N GLY A 26 5.02 0.71 9.00
CA GLY A 26 4.65 0.35 10.37
C GLY A 26 4.47 1.52 11.33
N THR A 27 4.71 2.76 10.90
CA THR A 27 4.55 3.96 11.75
C THR A 27 3.10 4.16 12.18
N LEU A 28 2.15 4.04 11.24
CA LEU A 28 0.73 4.27 11.53
C LEU A 28 -0.04 3.02 11.93
N PHE A 29 0.37 1.85 11.43
CA PHE A 29 -0.38 0.61 11.59
C PHE A 29 0.58 -0.53 11.89
N HIS A 30 0.22 -1.39 12.85
CA HIS A 30 0.96 -2.62 13.14
C HIS A 30 0.61 -3.76 12.16
N ALA A 31 -0.61 -3.77 11.62
CA ALA A 31 -1.10 -4.82 10.72
C ALA A 31 -2.27 -4.31 9.88
N VAL A 32 -2.49 -4.98 8.74
CA VAL A 32 -3.60 -4.69 7.83
C VAL A 32 -4.45 -5.94 7.66
N GLU A 33 -5.74 -5.82 7.96
CA GLU A 33 -6.73 -6.89 7.79
C GLU A 33 -7.32 -6.88 6.39
N LEU A 34 -7.36 -8.04 5.75
CA LEU A 34 -8.00 -8.24 4.46
C LEU A 34 -9.51 -8.02 4.60
N GLN A 35 -10.08 -7.35 3.61
CA GLN A 35 -11.50 -7.05 3.53
C GLN A 35 -12.20 -7.95 2.49
N PRO A 36 -13.55 -8.03 2.53
CA PRO A 36 -14.30 -8.61 1.43
C PRO A 36 -13.89 -7.98 0.09
N GLY A 37 -13.54 -8.81 -0.89
CA GLY A 37 -13.04 -8.38 -2.21
C GLY A 37 -11.51 -8.42 -2.36
N ASP A 38 -10.76 -8.52 -1.26
CA ASP A 38 -9.34 -8.85 -1.35
C ASP A 38 -9.18 -10.32 -1.76
N SER A 39 -8.19 -10.61 -2.62
CA SER A 39 -7.84 -11.98 -3.01
C SER A 39 -6.62 -12.46 -2.20
N PRO A 40 -6.81 -13.32 -1.19
CA PRO A 40 -5.69 -13.82 -0.38
C PRO A 40 -4.65 -14.56 -1.21
N ASP A 41 -5.10 -15.35 -2.19
CA ASP A 41 -4.21 -16.17 -3.03
C ASP A 41 -3.32 -15.29 -3.92
N ARG A 42 -3.91 -14.25 -4.53
CA ARG A 42 -3.16 -13.29 -5.33
C ARG A 42 -2.15 -12.51 -4.48
N LEU A 43 -2.55 -12.07 -3.29
CA LEU A 43 -1.67 -11.34 -2.38
C LEU A 43 -0.50 -12.22 -1.88
N ARG A 44 -0.74 -13.52 -1.64
CA ARG A 44 0.33 -14.49 -1.33
C ARG A 44 1.28 -14.70 -2.50
N ALA A 45 0.75 -14.83 -3.71
CA ALA A 45 1.56 -14.97 -4.92
C ALA A 45 2.45 -13.74 -5.18
N LEU A 46 1.99 -12.56 -4.75
CA LEU A 46 2.77 -11.31 -4.76
C LEU A 46 3.72 -11.17 -3.56
N GLY A 47 3.86 -12.19 -2.72
CA GLY A 47 4.82 -12.24 -1.62
C GLY A 47 4.34 -11.72 -0.28
N LEU A 48 3.06 -11.38 -0.10
CA LEU A 48 2.56 -10.95 1.22
C LEU A 48 2.42 -12.12 2.20
N PRO A 49 3.04 -12.05 3.40
CA PRO A 49 2.91 -13.06 4.43
C PRO A 49 1.59 -12.91 5.18
N LEU A 50 0.51 -13.48 4.63
CA LEU A 50 -0.79 -13.46 5.29
C LEU A 50 -0.88 -14.49 6.42
N ARG A 51 -1.49 -14.10 7.54
CA ARG A 51 -1.71 -14.90 8.76
C ARG A 51 -3.15 -14.75 9.24
N ARG A 52 -3.74 -15.84 9.75
CA ARG A 52 -5.04 -15.76 10.44
C ARG A 52 -4.89 -15.04 11.78
N ARG A 53 -5.92 -14.34 12.22
CA ARG A 53 -5.95 -13.73 13.55
C ARG A 53 -6.04 -14.80 14.64
N PRO A 54 -5.49 -14.56 15.86
CA PRO A 54 -5.60 -15.50 16.97
C PRO A 54 -7.04 -15.86 17.35
N SER A 55 -7.98 -14.92 17.17
CA SER A 55 -9.41 -15.13 17.37
C SER A 55 -10.06 -16.07 16.34
N GLY A 56 -9.32 -16.52 15.33
CA GLY A 56 -9.82 -17.32 14.20
C GLY A 56 -10.61 -16.52 13.16
N ARG A 57 -11.02 -15.27 13.46
CA ARG A 57 -11.78 -14.41 12.56
C ARG A 57 -10.87 -13.43 11.85
N GLY A 58 -10.76 -13.56 10.53
CA GLY A 58 -10.02 -12.64 9.66
C GLY A 58 -8.59 -13.07 9.33
N THR A 59 -8.08 -12.53 8.22
CA THR A 59 -6.70 -12.72 7.74
C THR A 59 -6.04 -11.36 7.64
N ARG A 60 -4.77 -11.27 8.05
CA ARG A 60 -4.00 -10.02 8.06
C ARG A 60 -2.57 -10.25 7.62
N PHE A 61 -1.86 -9.17 7.32
CA PHE A 61 -0.40 -9.14 7.26
C PHE A 61 0.13 -8.07 8.21
N ALA A 62 1.37 -8.27 8.69
CA ALA A 62 2.02 -7.33 9.56
C ALA A 62 2.61 -6.15 8.77
N GLN A 63 2.84 -5.06 9.47
CA GLN A 63 3.66 -3.94 9.05
C GLN A 63 4.97 -3.94 9.85
N PRO A 64 6.12 -3.50 9.30
CA PRO A 64 6.31 -2.99 7.95
C PRO A 64 5.90 -4.01 6.87
N CYS A 65 5.26 -3.53 5.82
CA CYS A 65 4.73 -4.39 4.77
C CYS A 65 5.88 -5.09 4.05
N ALA A 66 5.79 -6.41 3.83
CA ALA A 66 6.80 -7.16 3.08
C ALA A 66 6.95 -6.69 1.61
N ALA A 67 5.96 -5.97 1.09
CA ALA A 67 6.00 -5.36 -0.24
C ALA A 67 6.56 -3.94 -0.24
N LEU A 68 7.07 -3.45 0.89
CA LEU A 68 7.78 -2.17 0.97
C LEU A 68 9.25 -2.38 0.62
N ASP A 69 9.71 -1.71 -0.43
CA ASP A 69 11.12 -1.63 -0.83
C ASP A 69 11.59 -0.17 -0.76
N GLY A 70 12.28 0.18 0.32
CA GLY A 70 12.53 1.57 0.69
C GLY A 70 11.21 2.31 0.93
N CYS A 71 10.84 3.25 0.06
CA CYS A 71 9.53 3.91 0.09
C CYS A 71 8.52 3.34 -0.93
N LEU A 72 8.96 2.43 -1.79
CA LEU A 72 8.18 1.94 -2.92
C LEU A 72 7.35 0.73 -2.50
N CYS A 73 6.03 0.79 -2.73
CA CYS A 73 5.18 -0.38 -2.60
C CYS A 73 5.22 -1.21 -3.90
N THR A 74 5.85 -2.38 -3.87
CA THR A 74 6.03 -3.24 -5.05
C THR A 74 4.71 -3.82 -5.59
N LEU A 75 3.66 -3.85 -4.75
CA LEU A 75 2.30 -4.27 -5.13
C LEU A 75 1.30 -3.11 -5.22
N TYR A 76 1.74 -1.86 -5.47
CA TYR A 76 0.88 -0.68 -5.39
C TYR A 76 -0.47 -0.78 -6.16
N LYS A 77 -0.44 -1.39 -7.35
CA LYS A 77 -1.61 -1.63 -8.21
C LYS A 77 -2.56 -2.69 -7.65
N ASP A 78 -2.07 -3.54 -6.77
CA ASP A 78 -2.73 -4.71 -6.19
C ASP A 78 -2.98 -4.56 -4.70
N ARG A 79 -2.83 -3.34 -4.18
CA ARG A 79 -3.07 -2.99 -2.80
C ARG A 79 -4.39 -3.57 -2.29
N PRO A 80 -4.38 -4.20 -1.10
CA PRO A 80 -5.59 -4.57 -0.38
C PRO A 80 -6.51 -3.37 -0.19
N ALA A 81 -7.81 -3.62 -0.02
CA ALA A 81 -8.84 -2.58 0.08
C ALA A 81 -8.52 -1.54 1.15
N TYR A 82 -8.06 -1.97 2.34
CA TYR A 82 -7.67 -1.06 3.42
C TYR A 82 -6.49 -0.16 3.07
N CYS A 83 -5.49 -0.66 2.35
CA CYS A 83 -4.37 0.17 1.87
C CYS A 83 -4.81 1.25 0.88
N ARG A 84 -5.97 1.09 0.22
CA ARG A 84 -6.56 2.10 -0.69
C ARG A 84 -7.53 3.04 0.01
N ARG A 85 -8.23 2.53 1.02
CA ARG A 85 -9.28 3.24 1.75
C ARG A 85 -8.74 4.31 2.69
N PHE A 86 -7.52 4.12 3.21
CA PHE A 86 -6.94 5.10 4.13
C PHE A 86 -6.68 6.44 3.42
N ASP A 87 -7.28 7.52 3.93
CA ASP A 87 -7.15 8.87 3.39
C ASP A 87 -6.45 9.78 4.41
N CYS A 88 -5.12 9.89 4.31
CA CYS A 88 -4.34 10.71 5.21
C CYS A 88 -4.46 12.21 4.86
N ALA A 89 -4.22 13.10 5.83
CA ALA A 89 -4.34 14.55 5.62
C ALA A 89 -3.47 15.08 4.46
N LEU A 90 -2.30 14.46 4.23
CA LEU A 90 -1.42 14.79 3.12
C LEU A 90 -2.03 14.38 1.77
N LEU A 91 -2.59 13.17 1.68
CA LEU A 91 -3.31 12.68 0.49
C LEU A 91 -4.52 13.57 0.17
N ALA A 92 -5.32 13.91 1.19
CA ALA A 92 -6.45 14.82 1.05
C ALA A 92 -6.02 16.23 0.57
N SER A 93 -4.81 16.68 0.94
CA SER A 93 -4.29 17.98 0.53
C SER A 93 -3.77 17.98 -0.91
N VAL A 94 -3.10 16.90 -1.34
CA VAL A 94 -2.71 16.72 -2.75
C VAL A 94 -3.96 16.56 -3.64
N ARG A 95 -4.94 15.75 -3.23
CA ARG A 95 -6.24 15.61 -3.94
C ARG A 95 -6.98 16.93 -4.08
N GLY A 96 -6.92 17.76 -3.04
CA GLY A 96 -7.54 19.09 -3.02
C GLY A 96 -6.72 20.19 -3.70
N GLY A 97 -5.57 19.88 -4.30
CA GLY A 97 -4.70 20.87 -4.96
C GLY A 97 -4.04 21.88 -4.01
N ARG A 98 -4.01 21.60 -2.70
CA ARG A 98 -3.38 22.48 -1.69
C ARG A 98 -1.86 22.27 -1.61
N LEU A 99 -1.37 21.12 -2.06
CA LEU A 99 0.03 20.71 -2.04
C LEU A 99 0.35 19.96 -3.35
N SER A 100 1.60 20.07 -3.83
CA SER A 100 2.08 19.46 -5.09
C SER A 100 3.38 18.70 -4.88
#